data_AF-A0A7K7D6W9-F1
#
_entry.id   AF-A0A7K7D6W9-F1
#
_cell.length_a   1.000
_cell.length_b   1.000
_cell.length_c   1.000
_cell.angle_alpha   90.00
_cell.angle_beta   90.00
_cell.angle_gamma   90.00
#
_symmetry.space_group_name_H-M   'P 1'
#
loop_
_entity.id
_entity.type
_entity.pdbx_description
1 polymer ?
#
loop_
_entity_poly.entity_id
_entity_poly.type
_entity_poly.pdbx_seq_one_letter_code
_entity_poly.pdbx_strand_id
1 'polypeptide(L)'
;RVTLLELMMVKVSDKNSVSSEEINVLVRHADFLADCFQEKCGAVLKLTAAAAAEDEEALVTIRLLDVLCEMTSNSSQLEHLQAFPGLLETAVDTLRLTHLAGKQAVNIFTATHAVTGQEEISHPAVGFKSHLIRLIGNLCYRNKENQDKV
;
A
#
# COMPACT_ATOMS: atom_id res chain seq x y z
N ARG A 1 1.12 3.78 -16.30
CA ARG A 1 0.38 3.04 -15.24
C ARG A 1 0.23 3.87 -13.97
N VAL A 2 1.31 4.52 -13.50
CA VAL A 2 1.26 5.42 -12.32
C VAL A 2 0.23 6.54 -12.45
N THR A 3 0.13 7.22 -13.60
CA THR A 3 -0.86 8.30 -13.83
C THR A 3 -2.32 7.86 -13.65
N LEU A 4 -2.65 6.60 -13.97
CA LEU A 4 -3.99 6.08 -13.73
C LEU A 4 -4.26 5.94 -12.22
N LEU A 5 -3.26 5.46 -11.46
CA LEU A 5 -3.36 5.35 -10.00
C LEU A 5 -3.44 6.72 -9.32
N GLU A 6 -2.77 7.74 -9.86
CA GLU A 6 -2.89 9.12 -9.39
C GLU A 6 -4.31 9.67 -9.59
N LEU A 7 -4.91 9.43 -10.75
CA LEU A 7 -6.31 9.79 -11.01
C LEU A 7 -7.27 9.04 -10.08
N MET A 8 -7.02 7.76 -9.82
CA MET A 8 -7.81 6.99 -8.86
C MET A 8 -7.67 7.53 -7.45
N MET A 9 -6.46 7.87 -7.01
CA MET A 9 -6.22 8.50 -5.71
C MET A 9 -7.06 9.78 -5.55
N VAL A 10 -7.02 10.67 -6.55
CA VAL A 10 -7.83 11.90 -6.54
C VAL A 10 -9.32 11.59 -6.42
N LYS A 11 -9.82 10.58 -7.14
CA LYS A 11 -11.25 10.20 -7.10
C LYS A 11 -11.64 9.55 -5.77
N VAL A 12 -10.78 8.73 -5.15
CA VAL A 12 -11.05 8.07 -3.86
C VAL A 12 -11.01 9.07 -2.69
N SER A 13 -10.12 10.07 -2.76
CA SER A 13 -10.02 11.14 -1.77
C SER A 13 -11.14 12.19 -1.88
N ASP A 14 -11.92 12.19 -2.96
CA ASP A 14 -13.06 13.10 -3.10
C ASP A 14 -14.17 12.73 -2.10
N LYS A 15 -14.45 13.64 -1.17
CA LYS A 15 -15.42 13.46 -0.08
C LYS A 15 -16.87 13.79 -0.47
N ASN A 16 -17.11 14.14 -1.74
CA ASN A 16 -18.46 14.40 -2.23
C ASN A 16 -19.36 13.16 -2.09
N SER A 17 -20.67 13.38 -1.91
CA SER A 17 -21.63 12.28 -1.80
C SER A 17 -21.68 11.50 -3.11
N VAL A 18 -21.17 10.27 -3.08
CA VAL A 18 -21.07 9.38 -4.23
C VAL A 18 -22.41 8.68 -4.47
N SER A 19 -22.84 8.57 -5.72
CA SER A 19 -24.07 7.83 -6.07
C SER A 19 -23.91 6.32 -5.86
N SER A 20 -25.02 5.58 -5.74
CA SER A 20 -25.00 4.11 -5.57
C SER A 20 -24.28 3.37 -6.72
N GLU A 21 -24.42 3.85 -7.96
CA GLU A 21 -23.74 3.28 -9.12
C GLU A 21 -22.23 3.54 -9.08
N GLU A 22 -21.80 4.74 -8.69
CA GLU A 22 -20.39 5.04 -8.50
C GLU A 22 -19.77 4.22 -7.35
N ILE A 23 -20.52 3.94 -6.27
CA ILE A 23 -20.06 3.07 -5.18
C ILE A 23 -19.79 1.66 -5.70
N ASN A 24 -20.70 1.07 -6.48
CA ASN A 24 -20.50 -0.25 -7.08
C ASN A 24 -19.29 -0.30 -8.02
N VAL A 25 -19.05 0.78 -8.76
CA VAL A 25 -17.86 0.90 -9.61
C VAL A 25 -16.60 0.94 -8.74
N LEU A 26 -16.58 1.74 -7.66
CA LEU A 26 -15.44 1.82 -6.73
C LEU A 26 -15.12 0.48 -6.08
N VAL A 27 -16.12 -0.32 -5.72
CA VAL A 27 -15.93 -1.68 -5.16
C VAL A 27 -15.18 -2.58 -6.15
N ARG A 28 -15.60 -2.62 -7.43
CA ARG A 28 -14.90 -3.42 -8.45
C ARG A 28 -13.47 -2.96 -8.70
N HIS A 29 -13.23 -1.66 -8.59
CA HIS A 29 -11.87 -1.13 -8.65
C HIS A 29 -11.06 -1.53 -7.40
N ALA A 30 -11.68 -1.54 -6.22
CA ALA A 30 -11.05 -1.99 -4.98
C ALA A 30 -10.57 -3.44 -5.10
N ASP A 31 -11.43 -4.33 -5.61
CA ASP A 31 -11.11 -5.73 -5.87
C ASP A 31 -9.90 -5.87 -6.80
N PHE A 32 -9.98 -5.22 -7.97
CA PHE A 32 -8.90 -5.28 -8.95
C PHE A 32 -7.56 -4.75 -8.42
N LEU A 33 -7.59 -3.67 -7.62
CA LEU A 33 -6.39 -3.10 -7.02
C LEU A 33 -5.83 -3.99 -5.91
N ALA A 34 -6.69 -4.61 -5.10
CA ALA A 34 -6.29 -5.55 -4.07
C ALA A 34 -5.62 -6.78 -4.69
N ASP A 35 -6.25 -7.40 -5.70
CA ASP A 35 -5.66 -8.50 -6.47
C ASP A 35 -4.31 -8.11 -7.08
N CYS A 36 -4.25 -6.95 -7.76
CA CYS A 36 -3.01 -6.44 -8.35
C CYS A 36 -1.90 -6.25 -7.31
N PHE A 37 -2.24 -5.77 -6.11
CA PHE A 37 -1.27 -5.61 -5.04
C PHE A 37 -0.78 -6.96 -4.54
N GLN A 38 -1.67 -7.95 -4.34
CA GLN A 38 -1.28 -9.30 -3.91
C GLN A 38 -0.35 -10.00 -4.90
N GLU A 39 -0.60 -9.85 -6.20
CA GLU A 39 0.25 -10.43 -7.23
C GLU A 39 1.64 -9.78 -7.30
N LYS A 40 1.74 -8.47 -7.00
CA LYS A 40 2.93 -7.66 -7.32
C LYS A 40 3.70 -7.17 -6.10
N CYS A 41 3.20 -7.35 -4.89
CA CYS A 41 3.79 -6.80 -3.67
C CYS A 41 5.28 -7.15 -3.51
N GLY A 42 5.71 -8.33 -3.96
CA GLY A 42 7.10 -8.78 -3.93
C GLY A 42 8.06 -7.99 -4.82
N ALA A 43 7.59 -7.29 -5.86
CA ALA A 43 8.44 -6.53 -6.77
C ALA A 43 9.25 -5.44 -6.05
N VAL A 44 8.73 -4.90 -4.95
CA VAL A 44 9.42 -3.88 -4.13
C VAL A 44 10.76 -4.37 -3.56
N LEU A 45 10.95 -5.69 -3.40
CA LEU A 45 12.21 -6.25 -2.91
C LEU A 45 13.36 -6.06 -3.92
N LYS A 46 13.07 -5.85 -5.22
CA LYS A 46 14.08 -5.53 -6.23
C LYS A 46 14.80 -4.22 -5.90
N LEU A 47 14.12 -3.28 -5.24
CA LEU A 47 14.68 -1.99 -4.82
C LEU A 47 15.80 -2.11 -3.76
N THR A 48 16.03 -3.31 -3.23
CA THR A 48 17.19 -3.56 -2.35
C THR A 48 18.52 -3.46 -3.09
N ALA A 49 18.53 -3.66 -4.41
CA ALA A 49 19.69 -3.47 -5.26
C ALA A 49 19.77 -2.03 -5.77
N ALA A 50 20.92 -1.37 -5.61
CA ALA A 50 21.12 0.02 -6.01
C ALA A 50 20.83 0.28 -7.51
N ALA A 51 21.09 -0.71 -8.38
CA ALA A 51 20.84 -0.60 -9.82
C ALA A 51 19.35 -0.65 -10.21
N ALA A 52 18.46 -1.00 -9.28
CA ALA A 52 17.04 -1.20 -9.53
C ALA A 52 16.16 -0.14 -8.85
N ALA A 53 16.72 1.01 -8.46
CA ALA A 53 15.97 2.08 -7.79
C ALA A 53 14.73 2.55 -8.58
N GLU A 54 14.78 2.50 -9.91
CA GLU A 54 13.68 2.93 -10.78
C GLU A 54 12.86 1.76 -11.36
N ASP A 55 12.86 0.59 -10.71
CA ASP A 55 12.06 -0.56 -11.16
C ASP A 55 10.56 -0.18 -11.24
N GLU A 56 10.01 -0.13 -12.46
CA GLU A 56 8.66 0.36 -12.72
C GLU A 56 7.60 -0.46 -11.98
N GLU A 57 7.78 -1.78 -11.88
CA GLU A 57 6.85 -2.67 -11.20
C GLU A 57 6.81 -2.42 -9.70
N ALA A 58 7.98 -2.19 -9.08
CA ALA A 58 8.09 -1.77 -7.70
C ALA A 58 7.43 -0.41 -7.44
N LEU A 59 7.65 0.58 -8.32
CA LEU A 59 7.04 1.90 -8.21
C LEU A 59 5.51 1.85 -8.36
N VAL A 60 5.00 1.06 -9.30
CA VAL A 60 3.56 0.81 -9.44
C VAL A 60 3.00 0.15 -8.18
N THR A 61 3.71 -0.82 -7.60
CA THR A 61 3.30 -1.50 -6.37
C THR A 61 3.23 -0.57 -5.16
N ILE A 62 4.20 0.34 -5.03
CA ILE A 62 4.18 1.39 -4.00
C ILE A 62 2.92 2.27 -4.17
N ARG A 63 2.62 2.70 -5.40
CA ARG A 63 1.44 3.52 -5.67
C ARG A 63 0.12 2.78 -5.48
N LEU A 64 0.07 1.48 -5.78
CA LEU A 64 -1.08 0.63 -5.48
C LEU A 64 -1.38 0.61 -3.97
N LEU A 65 -0.33 0.44 -3.15
CA LEU A 65 -0.45 0.49 -1.71
C LEU A 65 -1.00 1.84 -1.23
N ASP A 66 -0.48 2.95 -1.78
CA ASP A 66 -0.96 4.30 -1.43
C ASP A 66 -2.47 4.42 -1.66
N VAL A 67 -2.96 3.99 -2.82
CA VAL A 67 -4.39 4.01 -3.18
C VAL A 67 -5.22 3.10 -2.28
N LEU A 68 -4.76 1.87 -2.01
CA LEU A 68 -5.47 0.95 -1.10
C LEU A 68 -5.59 1.51 0.32
N CYS A 69 -4.53 2.17 0.80
CA CYS A 69 -4.58 2.81 2.09
C CYS A 69 -5.60 3.97 2.11
N GLU A 70 -5.74 4.73 1.02
CA GLU A 70 -6.77 5.76 0.91
C GLU A 70 -8.18 5.18 0.84
N MET A 71 -8.39 4.12 0.04
CA MET A 71 -9.67 3.42 -0.05
C MET A 71 -10.10 2.88 1.31
N THR A 72 -9.19 2.30 2.07
CA THR A 72 -9.47 1.79 3.42
C THR A 72 -9.58 2.89 4.49
N SER A 73 -9.17 4.12 4.21
CA SER A 73 -9.48 5.28 5.06
C SER A 73 -10.89 5.85 4.80
N ASN A 74 -11.54 5.43 3.71
CA ASN A 74 -12.93 5.77 3.39
C ASN A 74 -13.88 4.68 3.91
N SER A 75 -14.87 5.07 4.72
CA SER A 75 -15.80 4.11 5.36
C SER A 75 -16.62 3.29 4.37
N SER A 76 -16.84 3.77 3.14
CA SER A 76 -17.63 3.06 2.13
C SER A 76 -16.95 1.82 1.54
N GLN A 77 -15.61 1.82 1.49
CA GLN A 77 -14.83 0.70 0.93
C GLN A 77 -14.15 -0.13 2.02
N LEU A 78 -14.08 0.39 3.25
CA LEU A 78 -13.38 -0.26 4.35
C LEU A 78 -13.90 -1.67 4.63
N GLU A 79 -15.20 -1.84 4.87
CA GLU A 79 -15.76 -3.16 5.24
C GLU A 79 -15.57 -4.19 4.11
N HIS A 80 -15.69 -3.74 2.85
CA HIS A 80 -15.45 -4.58 1.68
C HIS A 80 -13.99 -5.06 1.61
N LEU A 81 -13.03 -4.13 1.74
CA LEU A 81 -11.60 -4.47 1.72
C LEU A 81 -11.14 -5.24 2.96
N GLN A 82 -11.80 -5.06 4.11
CA GLN A 82 -11.56 -5.87 5.31
C GLN A 82 -11.92 -7.34 5.12
N ALA A 83 -12.95 -7.62 4.32
CA ALA A 83 -13.38 -8.97 3.98
C ALA A 83 -12.65 -9.53 2.74
N PHE A 84 -11.78 -8.75 2.09
CA PHE A 84 -11.10 -9.17 0.87
C PHE A 84 -10.10 -10.30 1.17
N PRO A 85 -10.24 -11.48 0.53
CA PRO A 85 -9.43 -12.65 0.85
C PRO A 85 -7.93 -12.43 0.68
N GLY A 86 -7.16 -12.69 1.73
CA GLY A 86 -5.70 -12.67 1.68
C GLY A 86 -5.05 -11.28 1.70
N LEU A 87 -5.81 -10.18 1.62
CA LEU A 87 -5.23 -8.84 1.52
C LEU A 87 -4.43 -8.49 2.79
N LEU A 88 -4.95 -8.84 3.96
CA LEU A 88 -4.29 -8.63 5.24
C LEU A 88 -3.01 -9.46 5.34
N GLU A 89 -3.09 -10.75 5.04
CA GLU A 89 -1.97 -11.69 5.08
C GLU A 89 -0.85 -11.23 4.14
N THR A 90 -1.20 -10.85 2.91
CA THR A 90 -0.25 -10.26 1.95
C THR A 90 0.41 -9.00 2.51
N ALA A 91 -0.34 -8.07 3.09
CA ALA A 91 0.23 -6.84 3.64
C ALA A 91 1.21 -7.12 4.80
N VAL A 92 0.84 -8.04 5.70
CA VAL A 92 1.68 -8.48 6.83
C VAL A 92 2.96 -9.15 6.34
N ASP A 93 2.85 -10.09 5.40
CA ASP A 93 4.01 -10.79 4.83
C ASP A 93 4.94 -9.82 4.08
N THR A 94 4.38 -8.89 3.32
CA THR A 94 5.18 -7.87 2.61
C THR A 94 5.93 -6.98 3.60
N LEU A 95 5.30 -6.58 4.71
CA LEU A 95 5.95 -5.79 5.76
C LEU A 95 7.09 -6.58 6.40
N ARG A 96 6.85 -7.86 6.70
CA ARG A 96 7.86 -8.76 7.27
C ARG A 96 9.05 -8.91 6.33
N LEU A 97 8.83 -9.18 5.04
CA LEU A 97 9.89 -9.38 4.05
C LEU A 97 10.72 -8.11 3.84
N THR A 98 10.08 -6.96 3.69
CA THR A 98 10.81 -5.67 3.53
C THR A 98 11.58 -5.29 4.78
N HIS A 99 11.04 -5.56 5.97
CA HIS A 99 11.75 -5.37 7.23
C HIS A 99 12.98 -6.27 7.36
N LEU A 100 12.85 -7.56 7.00
CA LEU A 100 13.98 -8.49 6.99
C LEU A 100 15.06 -8.06 5.99
N ALA A 101 14.67 -7.66 4.77
CA ALA A 101 15.59 -7.15 3.77
C ALA A 101 16.37 -5.92 4.27
N GLY A 102 15.69 -4.99 4.95
CA GLY A 102 16.33 -3.82 5.55
C GLY A 102 17.26 -4.13 6.73
N LYS A 103 17.18 -5.33 7.33
CA LYS A 103 18.10 -5.79 8.39
C LYS A 103 19.31 -6.56 7.84
N GLN A 104 19.17 -7.21 6.69
CA GLN A 104 20.21 -8.08 6.12
C GLN A 104 21.37 -7.29 5.51
N ALA A 105 21.08 -6.16 4.87
CA ALA A 105 22.08 -5.29 4.25
C ALA A 105 21.59 -3.84 4.25
N VAL A 106 22.53 -2.90 4.12
CA VAL A 106 22.21 -1.48 3.92
C VAL A 106 21.54 -1.32 2.56
N ASN A 107 20.30 -0.85 2.56
CA ASN A 107 19.46 -0.63 1.37
C ASN A 107 18.33 0.37 1.68
N ILE A 108 17.42 0.57 0.71
CA ILE A 108 16.30 1.52 0.83
C ILE A 108 15.32 1.23 1.98
N PHE A 109 15.26 -0.01 2.47
CA PHE A 109 14.40 -0.40 3.60
C PHE A 109 15.13 -0.40 4.95
N THR A 110 16.42 -0.03 4.98
CA THR A 110 17.17 0.14 6.23
C THR A 110 16.53 1.24 7.08
N ALA A 111 16.50 1.05 8.40
CA ALA A 111 16.03 2.09 9.31
C ALA A 111 17.09 3.21 9.39
N THR A 112 16.78 4.38 8.83
CA THR A 112 17.65 5.56 8.90
C THR A 112 17.22 6.43 10.08
N HIS A 113 18.10 6.63 11.07
CA HIS A 113 17.88 7.55 12.19
C HIS A 113 18.19 9.02 11.85
N ALA A 114 18.37 9.35 10.57
CA ALA A 114 18.79 10.67 10.13
C ALA A 114 17.59 11.64 10.07
N VAL A 115 17.32 12.32 11.19
CA VAL A 115 16.62 13.60 11.21
C VAL A 115 17.62 14.67 10.76
N THR A 116 18.05 14.62 9.50
CA THR A 116 18.83 15.70 8.89
C THR A 116 17.90 16.38 7.91
N GLY A 117 17.47 17.59 8.24
CA GLY A 117 16.54 18.43 7.47
C GLY A 117 17.09 18.95 6.14
N GLN A 118 17.81 18.12 5.40
CA GLN A 118 18.09 18.34 3.99
C GLN A 118 16.92 17.74 3.18
N GLU A 119 16.32 18.55 2.33
CA GLU A 119 15.40 18.11 1.27
C GLU A 119 16.17 17.26 0.24
N GLU A 120 16.57 16.05 0.62
CA GLU A 120 16.82 15.00 -0.37
C GLU A 120 15.46 14.61 -0.94
N ILE A 121 15.34 14.64 -2.28
CA ILE A 121 14.16 14.10 -2.98
C ILE A 121 14.04 12.65 -2.55
N SER A 122 13.14 12.40 -1.60
CA SER A 122 13.01 11.10 -0.96
C SER A 122 12.50 10.10 -2.00
N HIS A 123 13.27 9.04 -2.23
CA HIS A 123 12.89 7.95 -3.13
C HIS A 123 11.46 7.45 -2.82
N PRO A 124 10.61 7.10 -3.81
CA PRO A 124 9.20 6.73 -3.56
C PRO A 124 8.97 5.58 -2.56
N ALA A 125 9.96 4.72 -2.38
CA ALA A 125 9.92 3.63 -1.39
C ALA A 125 10.13 4.09 0.06
N VAL A 126 10.60 5.32 0.28
CA VAL A 126 10.62 5.96 1.59
C VAL A 126 9.17 6.11 2.06
N GLY A 127 8.84 5.47 3.18
CA GLY A 127 7.47 5.42 3.70
C GLY A 127 6.66 4.18 3.29
N PHE A 128 7.21 3.30 2.43
CA PHE A 128 6.49 2.07 2.02
C PHE A 128 6.10 1.20 3.22
N LYS A 129 7.04 0.96 4.15
CA LYS A 129 6.75 0.20 5.39
C LYS A 129 5.70 0.88 6.28
N SER A 130 5.70 2.21 6.38
CA SER A 130 4.66 2.92 7.14
C SER A 130 3.29 2.82 6.48
N HIS A 131 3.22 2.82 5.14
CA HIS A 131 1.97 2.63 4.43
C HIS A 131 1.44 1.19 4.58
N LEU A 132 2.31 0.17 4.60
CA LEU A 132 1.89 -1.19 4.94
C LEU A 132 1.29 -1.26 6.34
N ILE A 133 1.93 -0.62 7.32
CA ILE A 133 1.41 -0.50 8.69
C ILE A 133 0.05 0.21 8.69
N ARG A 134 -0.12 1.29 7.91
CA ARG A 134 -1.42 1.98 7.75
C ARG A 134 -2.48 1.06 7.18
N LEU A 135 -2.19 0.34 6.10
CA LEU A 135 -3.14 -0.61 5.49
C LEU A 135 -3.54 -1.68 6.50
N ILE A 136 -2.58 -2.34 7.15
CA ILE A 136 -2.84 -3.36 8.17
C ILE A 136 -3.71 -2.80 9.31
N GLY A 137 -3.36 -1.61 9.81
CA GLY A 137 -4.12 -0.93 10.85
C GLY A 137 -5.57 -0.64 10.44
N ASN A 138 -5.78 -0.14 9.21
CA ASN A 138 -7.12 0.09 8.67
C ASN A 138 -7.91 -1.24 8.55
N LEU A 139 -7.28 -2.29 8.00
CA LEU A 139 -7.92 -3.59 7.84
C LEU A 139 -8.29 -4.26 9.18
N CYS A 140 -7.54 -3.96 10.25
CA CYS A 140 -7.85 -4.42 11.61
C CYS A 140 -8.82 -3.51 12.36
N TYR A 141 -9.07 -2.29 11.89
CA TYR A 141 -9.88 -1.32 12.63
C TYR A 141 -11.32 -1.81 12.83
N ARG A 142 -11.71 -2.04 14.09
CA ARG A 142 -13.02 -2.58 14.49
C ARG A 142 -13.41 -3.92 13.84
N ASN A 143 -12.46 -4.63 13.26
CA ASN A 143 -12.66 -5.94 12.66
C ASN A 143 -11.94 -7.01 13.50
N LYS A 144 -12.69 -7.74 14.34
CA LYS A 144 -12.12 -8.71 15.28
C LYS A 144 -11.45 -9.90 14.58
N GLU A 145 -12.01 -10.34 13.46
CA GLU A 145 -11.44 -11.43 12.67
C GLU A 145 -10.03 -11.09 12.17
N ASN A 146 -9.86 -9.89 11.62
CA ASN A 146 -8.55 -9.43 11.16
C ASN A 146 -7.57 -9.16 12.31
N GLN A 147 -8.05 -8.64 13.45
CA GLN A 147 -7.23 -8.45 14.66
C GLN A 147 -6.66 -9.77 15.20
N ASP A 148 -7.37 -10.88 15.05
CA ASP A 148 -6.93 -12.19 15.53
C ASP A 148 -5.89 -12.86 14.62
N LYS A 149 -5.67 -12.33 13.41
CA LYS A 149 -4.72 -12.84 12.43
C LYS A 149 -3.33 -12.18 12.51
N VAL A 150 -3.19 -11.04 13.22
CA VAL A 150 -1.98 -10.20 13.24
C VAL A 150 -1.17 -10.30 14.52
#